data_AF-A0A0L0LJX9-F1
#
_entry.id   AF-A0A0L0LJX9-F1
#
_cell.length_a   1.000
_cell.length_b   1.000
_cell.length_c   1.000
_cell.angle_alpha   90.00
_cell.angle_beta   90.00
_cell.angle_gamma   90.00
#
_symmetry.space_group_name_H-M   'P 1'
#
loop_
_entity.id
_entity.type
_entity.pdbx_description
1 polymer ?
#
loop_
_entity_poly.entity_id
_entity_poly.type
_entity_poly.pdbx_seq_one_letter_code
_entity_poly.pdbx_strand_id
1 'polypeptide(L)' 'MKAHNGDGPGGARYTRGRRPVVLRYQEVCDGRGVALTREHELKQLSRIQKLALCK' A
#
# COMPACT_ATOMS: atom_id res chain seq x y z
N MET A 1 -3.87 7.36 5.57
CA MET A 1 -2.45 7.44 5.98
C MET A 1 -2.24 7.80 7.45
N LYS A 2 -2.86 8.88 7.96
CA LYS A 2 -2.79 9.32 9.38
C LYS A 2 -2.95 8.18 10.41
N ALA A 3 -3.99 7.35 10.29
CA ALA A 3 -4.21 6.21 11.19
C ALA A 3 -3.05 5.18 11.22
N HIS A 4 -2.37 4.95 10.09
CA HIS A 4 -1.22 4.03 10.04
C HIS A 4 0.01 4.60 10.78
N ASN A 5 0.16 5.93 10.80
CA ASN A 5 1.20 6.65 11.53
C ASN A 5 0.87 6.94 13.00
N GLY A 6 -0.31 6.50 13.48
CA GLY A 6 -0.70 6.64 14.89
C GLY A 6 -1.52 7.89 15.18
N ASP A 7 -1.78 8.73 14.19
CA ASP A 7 -2.60 9.95 14.30
C ASP A 7 -4.11 9.64 14.21
N GLY A 8 -4.56 8.53 14.78
CA GLY A 8 -5.95 8.11 14.80
C GLY A 8 -6.17 6.59 14.93
N PRO A 9 -7.40 6.18 15.28
CA PRO A 9 -7.78 4.76 15.36
C PRO A 9 -7.85 4.09 13.98
N GLY A 10 -7.76 2.75 13.95
CA GLY A 10 -7.92 1.96 12.72
C GLY A 10 -6.66 1.72 11.89
N GLY A 11 -5.47 2.03 12.40
CA GLY A 11 -4.21 1.70 11.74
C GLY A 11 -3.90 0.19 11.75
N ALA A 12 -3.35 -0.33 10.65
CA ALA A 12 -2.99 -1.75 10.55
C ALA A 12 -1.94 -2.16 11.61
N ARG A 13 -2.13 -3.37 12.19
CA ARG A 13 -1.20 -3.95 13.18
C ARG A 13 0.23 -4.01 12.67
N TYR A 14 0.41 -4.38 11.40
CA TYR A 14 1.73 -4.50 10.75
C TYR A 14 2.50 -3.19 10.70
N THR A 15 1.81 -2.05 10.51
CA THR A 15 2.44 -0.73 10.44
C THR A 15 2.71 -0.11 11.81
N ARG A 16 2.14 -0.63 12.91
CA ARG A 16 2.21 -0.02 14.25
C ARG A 16 3.65 0.13 14.79
N GLY A 17 4.51 -0.87 14.57
CA GLY A 17 5.92 -0.84 15.01
C GLY A 17 6.91 -0.28 13.97
N ARG A 18 6.42 0.19 12.82
CA ARG A 18 7.25 0.62 11.67
C ARG A 18 7.01 2.08 11.28
N ARG A 19 6.48 2.87 12.22
CA ARG A 19 6.14 4.28 12.02
C ARG A 19 7.42 5.14 12.11
N PRO A 20 7.53 6.23 11.33
CA PRO A 20 6.55 6.71 10.35
C PRO A 20 6.65 5.94 9.02
N VAL A 21 5.50 5.61 8.44
CA VAL A 21 5.38 5.10 7.06
C VAL A 21 4.99 6.23 6.12
N VAL A 22 5.37 6.10 4.84
CA VAL A 22 5.02 7.02 3.75
C VAL A 22 4.40 6.25 2.58
N LEU A 23 3.37 6.83 1.95
CA LEU A 23 2.69 6.22 0.82
C LEU A 23 3.51 6.55 -0.42
N ARG A 24 4.06 5.53 -1.07
CA ARG A 24 4.95 5.71 -2.22
C ARG A 24 4.27 5.49 -3.56
N TYR A 25 3.17 4.75 -3.58
CA TYR A 25 2.42 4.46 -4.79
C TYR A 25 0.95 4.22 -4.43
N GLN A 26 0.07 4.79 -5.24
CA GLN A 26 -1.37 4.54 -5.22
C GLN A 26 -1.88 4.58 -6.66
N GLU A 27 -2.88 3.78 -6.95
CA GLU A 27 -3.52 3.72 -8.26
C GLU A 27 -5.04 3.66 -8.06
N VAL A 28 -5.78 4.34 -8.94
CA VAL A 28 -7.24 4.28 -8.96
C VAL A 28 -7.65 3.18 -9.91
N CYS A 29 -8.56 2.31 -9.48
CA CYS A 29 -9.08 1.22 -10.29
C CYS A 29 -10.60 1.34 -10.40
N ASP A 30 -11.17 0.90 -11.53
CA ASP A 30 -12.60 0.98 -11.84
C ASP A 30 -13.43 -0.11 -11.15
N GLY A 31 -13.27 -0.22 -9.83
CA GLY A 31 -14.05 -1.08 -8.97
C GLY A 31 -13.24 -2.19 -8.28
N ARG A 32 -13.96 -2.96 -7.44
CA ARG A 32 -13.35 -3.92 -6.53
C ARG A 32 -12.65 -5.08 -7.25
N GLY A 33 -13.25 -5.61 -8.33
CA GLY A 33 -12.67 -6.74 -9.06
C GLY A 33 -11.30 -6.40 -9.67
N VAL A 34 -11.22 -5.25 -10.37
CA VAL A 34 -9.98 -4.75 -10.98
C VAL A 34 -8.93 -4.47 -9.90
N ALA A 35 -9.31 -3.84 -8.79
CA ALA A 35 -8.41 -3.57 -7.67
C ALA A 35 -7.81 -4.85 -7.08
N LEU A 36 -8.60 -5.92 -6.93
CA LEU A 36 -8.12 -7.20 -6.40
C LEU A 36 -7.16 -7.91 -7.35
N THR A 37 -7.47 -7.92 -8.66
CA THR A 37 -6.56 -8.46 -9.68
C THR A 37 -5.24 -7.71 -9.67
N ARG A 38 -5.30 -6.37 -9.66
CA ARG A 38 -4.12 -5.51 -9.60
C ARG A 38 -3.30 -5.75 -8.34
N GLU A 39 -3.95 -5.91 -7.19
CA GLU A 39 -3.26 -6.25 -5.93
C GLU A 39 -2.52 -7.59 -6.02
N HIS A 40 -3.14 -8.60 -6.64
CA HIS A 40 -2.50 -9.89 -6.84
C HIS A 40 -1.26 -9.79 -7.72
N GLU A 41 -1.33 -9.08 -8.85
CA GLU A 41 -0.17 -8.81 -9.71
C GLU A 41 0.95 -8.10 -8.94
N LEU A 42 0.60 -7.04 -8.19
CA LEU A 42 1.56 -6.29 -7.38
C LEU A 42 2.25 -7.19 -6.35
N LYS A 43 1.54 -8.16 -5.74
CA LYS A 43 2.16 -9.10 -4.80
C LYS A 43 3.24 -9.96 -5.46
N GLN A 44 3.04 -10.38 -6.70
CA GLN A 44 3.98 -11.21 -7.48
C GLN A 44 5.19 -10.43 -8.01
N LEU A 45 5.12 -9.11 -8.10
CA LEU A 45 6.25 -8.30 -8.57
C LEU A 45 7.47 -8.43 -7.65
N SER A 46 8.65 -8.48 -8.26
CA SER A 46 9.94 -8.36 -7.58
C SER A 46 10.09 -6.99 -6.91
N ARG A 47 11.05 -6.87 -5.99
CA ARG A 47 11.33 -5.59 -5.32
C ARG A 47 11.70 -4.49 -6.31
N ILE A 48 12.47 -4.79 -7.36
CA ILE A 48 12.87 -3.81 -8.38
C ILE A 48 11.65 -3.29 -9.15
N GLN A 49 10.77 -4.20 -9.57
CA GLN A 49 9.53 -3.83 -10.27
C GLN A 49 8.60 -2.97 -9.39
N LYS A 50 8.47 -3.30 -8.10
CA LYS A 50 7.70 -2.49 -7.14
C LYS A 50 8.29 -1.08 -6.98
N LEU A 51 9.61 -0.96 -6.92
CA LEU A 51 10.28 0.33 -6.81
C LEU A 51 10.09 1.20 -8.06
N ALA A 52 10.03 0.59 -9.25
CA ALA A 52 9.78 1.32 -10.50
C ALA A 52 8.40 2.02 -10.52
N LEU A 53 7.41 1.51 -9.77
CA LEU A 53 6.10 2.14 -9.61
C LEU A 53 6.10 3.30 -8.60
N CYS A 54 7.07 3.33 -7.69
CA CYS A 54 7.12 4.25 -6.55
C CYS A 54 7.85 5.57 -6.83
N LYS A 55 7.85 6.05 -8.07
CA LYS A 55 8.54 7.31 -8.44
C LYS A 55 7.98 8.51 -7.67
#